data_AF-A0A179EQY9-F1
#
_entry.id   AF-A0A179EQY9-F1
#
_cell.length_a   1.000
_cell.length_b   1.000
_cell.length_c   1.000
_cell.angle_alpha   90.00
_cell.angle_beta   90.00
_cell.angle_gamma   90.00
#
_symmetry.space_group_name_H-M   'P 1'
#
loop_
_entity.id
_entity.type
_entity.pdbx_description
1 polymer ?
#
loop_
_entity_poly.entity_id
_entity_poly.type
_entity_poly.pdbx_seq_one_letter_code
_entity_poly.pdbx_strand_id
1 'polypeptide(L)'
;MNLNFKLLDESLKLNLSTILVVEDVKTYARTVEQFYRYDEMSELKLFDKNQKNLKESELILITDILGYEVNSPATLKFIYADLENQLNEKPEIKTKIDRLSMEIAKVMQHELLEHVLDLEEDELTLMEIFKCLGIRIETKSDTILEKMIEVIQVYRYLVKKKLLVFVNACSYLTTTELQTLIDHISLYNVDVLFLEPRPVEGVAQQILDQDYFLTRR
;
A
#
# COMPACT_ATOMS: atom_id res chain seq x y z
N MET A 1 12.19 7.06 -7.31
CA MET A 1 12.77 5.73 -7.62
C MET A 1 13.30 5.71 -9.07
N ASN A 2 14.06 4.69 -9.51
CA ASN A 2 14.38 4.47 -10.94
C ASN A 2 14.02 3.04 -11.35
N LEU A 3 13.60 2.86 -12.60
CA LEU A 3 13.28 1.60 -13.26
C LEU A 3 14.24 1.39 -14.43
N ASN A 4 14.83 0.21 -14.54
CA ASN A 4 15.62 -0.17 -15.70
C ASN A 4 15.35 -1.63 -16.07
N PHE A 5 15.35 -1.95 -17.36
CA PHE A 5 15.33 -3.32 -17.87
C PHE A 5 15.97 -3.32 -19.27
N LYS A 6 16.29 -4.51 -19.79
CA LYS A 6 17.12 -4.69 -20.99
C LYS A 6 16.73 -3.89 -22.24
N LEU A 7 15.47 -3.46 -22.35
CA LEU A 7 14.94 -2.75 -23.52
C LEU A 7 14.98 -1.23 -23.36
N LEU A 8 15.37 -0.72 -22.18
CA LEU A 8 15.54 0.72 -21.96
C LEU A 8 17.01 1.08 -22.16
N ASP A 9 17.26 2.06 -23.03
CA ASP A 9 18.60 2.64 -23.23
C ASP A 9 19.09 3.37 -21.96
N GLU A 10 18.17 4.05 -21.28
CA GLU A 10 18.41 4.75 -20.02
C GLU A 10 17.37 4.38 -18.97
N SER A 11 17.76 4.43 -17.70
CA SER A 11 16.83 4.15 -16.60
C SER A 11 15.71 5.20 -16.55
N LEU A 12 14.47 4.73 -16.50
CA LEU A 12 13.31 5.59 -16.32
C LEU A 12 13.19 6.05 -14.87
N LYS A 13 13.20 7.37 -14.66
CA LYS A 13 12.97 7.95 -13.34
C LYS A 13 11.49 7.87 -12.96
N LEU A 14 11.20 7.20 -11.87
CA LEU A 14 9.86 7.12 -11.28
C LEU A 14 9.75 8.19 -10.19
N ASN A 15 8.84 9.14 -10.36
CA ASN A 15 8.56 10.17 -9.37
C ASN A 15 7.05 10.39 -9.29
N LEU A 16 6.49 10.41 -8.08
CA LEU A 16 5.05 10.64 -7.86
C LEU A 16 4.24 9.68 -8.74
N SER A 17 3.32 10.20 -9.57
CA SER A 17 2.63 9.41 -10.58
C SER A 17 3.47 9.32 -11.86
N THR A 18 3.85 8.10 -12.23
CA THR A 18 4.52 7.81 -13.51
C THR A 18 3.69 6.81 -14.30
N ILE A 19 3.31 7.15 -15.53
CA ILE A 19 2.61 6.24 -16.45
C ILE A 19 3.63 5.75 -17.48
N LEU A 20 3.84 4.42 -17.51
CA LEU A 20 4.65 3.73 -18.51
C LEU A 20 3.73 2.91 -19.41
N VAL A 21 3.68 3.31 -20.66
CA VAL A 21 2.97 2.61 -21.73
C VAL A 21 3.95 1.70 -22.45
N VAL A 22 3.60 0.43 -22.63
CA VAL A 22 4.37 -0.51 -23.45
C VAL A 22 3.45 -1.02 -24.56
N GLU A 23 3.69 -0.57 -25.79
CA GLU A 23 2.78 -0.85 -26.91
C GLU A 23 2.89 -2.28 -27.43
N ASP A 24 4.10 -2.86 -27.41
CA ASP A 24 4.29 -4.26 -27.80
C ASP A 24 3.73 -5.21 -26.73
N VAL A 25 2.70 -5.99 -27.09
CA VAL A 25 1.98 -6.89 -26.17
C VAL A 25 2.90 -7.92 -25.54
N LYS A 26 3.86 -8.46 -26.29
CA LYS A 26 4.79 -9.47 -25.78
C LYS A 26 5.71 -8.88 -24.72
N THR A 27 6.17 -7.66 -24.96
CA THR A 27 7.01 -6.91 -24.04
C THR A 27 6.23 -6.48 -22.82
N TYR A 28 5.02 -5.95 -22.99
CA TYR A 28 4.13 -5.60 -21.89
C TYR A 28 3.88 -6.81 -20.97
N ALA A 29 3.50 -7.96 -21.54
CA ALA A 29 3.27 -9.19 -20.78
C ALA A 29 4.55 -9.63 -20.04
N ARG A 30 5.71 -9.62 -20.71
CA ARG A 30 6.99 -9.95 -20.07
C ARG A 30 7.35 -9.00 -18.94
N THR A 31 7.13 -7.69 -19.11
CA THR A 31 7.36 -6.69 -18.07
C THR A 31 6.47 -6.97 -16.86
N VAL A 32 5.18 -7.22 -17.06
CA VAL A 32 4.26 -7.59 -15.97
C VAL A 32 4.71 -8.88 -15.27
N GLU A 33 5.09 -9.92 -16.02
CA GLU A 33 5.64 -11.16 -15.45
C GLU A 33 6.90 -10.90 -14.61
N GLN A 34 7.78 -10.00 -15.07
CA GLN A 34 8.99 -9.61 -14.34
C GLN A 34 8.68 -8.85 -13.06
N PHE A 35 7.64 -8.02 -13.02
CA PHE A 35 7.19 -7.39 -11.77
C PHE A 35 6.66 -8.41 -10.76
N TYR A 36 5.90 -9.42 -11.22
CA TYR A 36 5.41 -10.50 -10.34
C TYR A 36 6.52 -11.43 -9.83
N ARG A 37 7.56 -11.66 -10.65
CA ARG A 37 8.72 -12.48 -10.30
C ARG A 37 9.91 -11.65 -9.82
N TYR A 38 9.66 -10.41 -9.39
CA TYR A 38 10.71 -9.48 -9.05
C TYR A 38 11.51 -9.98 -7.86
N ASP A 39 12.81 -10.14 -8.07
CA ASP A 39 13.82 -10.30 -7.03
C ASP A 39 14.99 -9.33 -7.30
N GLU A 40 15.90 -9.18 -6.33
CA GLU A 40 17.05 -8.27 -6.44
C GLU A 40 18.01 -8.64 -7.60
N MET A 41 17.96 -9.87 -8.09
CA MET A 41 18.81 -10.43 -9.16
C MET A 41 18.11 -10.43 -10.54
N SER A 42 16.83 -10.10 -10.59
CA SER A 42 15.98 -10.17 -11.78
C SER A 42 16.42 -9.18 -12.87
N GLU A 43 15.96 -9.43 -14.11
CA GLU A 43 16.28 -8.57 -15.26
C GLU A 43 15.69 -7.16 -15.12
N LEU A 44 14.56 -7.04 -14.42
CA LEU A 44 13.97 -5.77 -14.03
C LEU A 44 14.72 -5.24 -12.82
N LYS A 45 15.28 -4.03 -12.90
CA LYS A 45 15.98 -3.38 -11.80
C LYS A 45 15.18 -2.17 -11.33
N LEU A 46 14.85 -2.18 -10.05
CA LEU A 46 14.27 -1.05 -9.34
C LEU A 46 15.29 -0.58 -8.32
N PHE A 47 15.72 0.68 -8.37
CA PHE A 47 16.76 1.18 -7.47
C PHE A 47 16.55 2.65 -7.11
N ASP A 48 17.01 3.02 -5.92
CA ASP A 48 16.92 4.38 -5.41
C ASP A 48 17.99 5.31 -6.02
N LYS A 49 18.03 6.56 -5.55
CA LYS A 49 19.01 7.57 -6.01
C LYS A 49 20.46 7.19 -5.66
N ASN A 50 20.66 6.28 -4.70
CA ASN A 50 21.97 5.79 -4.26
C ASN A 50 22.33 4.47 -4.94
N GLN A 51 21.62 4.08 -6.01
CA GLN A 51 21.79 2.81 -6.74
C GLN A 51 21.56 1.56 -5.86
N LYS A 52 20.84 1.70 -4.75
CA LYS A 52 20.46 0.56 -3.93
C LYS A 52 19.21 -0.08 -4.51
N ASN A 53 19.30 -1.39 -4.78
CA ASN A 53 18.15 -2.17 -5.25
C ASN A 53 16.99 -2.14 -4.24
N LEU A 54 15.79 -2.00 -4.78
CA LEU A 54 14.54 -2.17 -4.07
C LEU A 54 14.36 -3.65 -3.72
N LYS A 55 13.96 -3.97 -2.50
CA LYS A 55 13.63 -5.36 -2.14
C LYS A 55 12.22 -5.72 -2.61
N GLU A 56 11.97 -6.99 -2.86
CA GLU A 56 10.61 -7.50 -3.15
C GLU A 56 9.60 -7.08 -2.07
N SER A 57 10.00 -7.18 -0.79
CA SER A 57 9.16 -6.77 0.34
C SER A 57 8.85 -5.28 0.39
N GLU A 58 9.56 -4.44 -0.38
CA GLU A 58 9.34 -2.99 -0.47
C GLU A 58 8.46 -2.61 -1.69
N LEU A 59 8.11 -3.57 -2.55
CA LEU A 59 7.21 -3.41 -3.70
C LEU A 59 5.77 -3.78 -3.33
N ILE A 60 4.79 -3.07 -3.89
CA ILE A 60 3.38 -3.49 -3.93
C ILE A 60 2.95 -3.53 -5.39
N LEU A 61 2.41 -4.67 -5.83
CA LEU A 61 1.89 -4.86 -7.18
C LEU A 61 0.40 -5.18 -7.12
N ILE A 62 -0.41 -4.43 -7.85
CA ILE A 62 -1.88 -4.56 -7.86
C ILE A 62 -2.37 -4.64 -9.31
N THR A 63 -3.00 -5.77 -9.64
CA THR A 63 -3.70 -5.99 -10.91
C THR A 63 -5.21 -5.97 -10.68
N ASP A 64 -5.69 -6.66 -9.64
CA ASP A 64 -7.10 -6.62 -9.22
C ASP A 64 -7.30 -5.56 -8.13
N ILE A 65 -7.86 -4.41 -8.52
CA ILE A 65 -8.09 -3.26 -7.64
C ILE A 65 -9.17 -3.58 -6.60
N LEU A 66 -10.27 -4.21 -7.02
CA LEU A 66 -11.41 -4.50 -6.15
C LEU A 66 -11.10 -5.66 -5.20
N GLY A 67 -10.38 -6.68 -5.69
CA GLY A 67 -9.93 -7.82 -4.91
C GLY A 67 -8.79 -7.53 -3.94
N TYR A 68 -8.18 -6.34 -3.99
CA TYR A 68 -7.09 -6.00 -3.08
C TYR A 68 -7.56 -5.81 -1.62
N GLU A 69 -7.01 -6.65 -0.75
CA GLU A 69 -7.33 -6.67 0.69
C GLU A 69 -6.52 -5.61 1.45
N VAL A 70 -7.09 -4.41 1.57
CA VAL A 70 -6.50 -3.31 2.36
C VAL A 70 -6.42 -3.64 3.86
N ASN A 71 -7.30 -4.51 4.37
CA ASN A 71 -7.37 -4.92 5.78
C ASN A 71 -6.56 -6.20 6.07
N SER A 72 -5.52 -6.49 5.28
CA SER A 72 -4.67 -7.65 5.54
C SER A 72 -4.11 -7.63 6.98
N PRO A 73 -3.86 -8.81 7.61
CA PRO A 73 -3.38 -8.88 8.99
C PRO A 73 -2.10 -8.07 9.25
N ALA A 74 -1.21 -7.99 8.26
CA ALA A 74 0.01 -7.19 8.34
C ALA A 74 -0.30 -5.69 8.42
N THR A 75 -1.25 -5.20 7.63
CA THR A 75 -1.67 -3.79 7.61
C THR A 75 -2.35 -3.41 8.92
N LEU A 76 -3.29 -4.23 9.41
CA LEU A 76 -3.96 -3.99 10.70
C LEU A 76 -2.96 -3.95 11.86
N LYS A 77 -1.95 -4.83 11.85
CA LYS A 77 -0.88 -4.80 12.86
C LYS A 77 -0.11 -3.47 12.87
N PHE A 78 0.17 -2.90 11.70
CA PHE A 78 0.80 -1.57 11.62
C PHE A 78 -0.12 -0.47 12.14
N ILE A 79 -1.40 -0.51 11.80
CA ILE A 79 -2.40 0.46 12.29
C ILE A 79 -2.49 0.42 13.82
N TYR A 80 -2.57 -0.78 14.41
CA TYR A 80 -2.64 -0.92 15.86
C TYR A 80 -1.40 -0.39 16.57
N ALA A 81 -0.21 -0.67 16.02
CA ALA A 81 1.04 -0.14 16.58
C ALA A 81 1.12 1.40 16.47
N ASP A 82 0.63 1.97 15.37
CA ASP A 82 0.57 3.43 15.20
C ASP A 82 -0.41 4.08 16.18
N LEU A 83 -1.62 3.53 16.33
CA LEU A 83 -2.60 4.01 17.30
C LEU A 83 -2.08 3.92 18.75
N GLU A 84 -1.38 2.84 19.09
CA GLU A 84 -0.73 2.71 20.39
C GLU A 84 0.32 3.81 20.61
N ASN A 85 1.14 4.12 19.60
CA ASN A 85 2.11 5.21 19.67
C ASN A 85 1.43 6.58 19.83
N GLN A 86 0.35 6.84 19.10
CA GLN A 86 -0.43 8.08 19.24
C GLN A 86 -1.04 8.24 20.64
N LEU A 87 -1.44 7.14 21.30
CA LEU A 87 -1.90 7.16 22.69
C LEU A 87 -0.74 7.37 23.67
N ASN A 88 0.44 6.82 23.39
CA ASN A 88 1.64 7.04 24.19
C ASN A 88 2.06 8.52 24.22
N GLU A 89 1.80 9.28 23.15
CA GLU A 89 2.00 10.73 23.09
C GLU A 89 0.97 11.52 23.91
N LYS A 90 -0.11 10.89 24.38
CA LYS A 90 -1.19 11.51 25.17
C LYS A 90 -1.37 10.79 26.52
N PRO A 91 -0.46 11.01 27.50
CA PRO A 91 -0.42 10.25 28.75
C PRO A 91 -1.72 10.27 29.55
N GLU A 92 -2.45 11.39 29.50
CA GLU A 92 -3.74 11.55 30.20
C GLU A 92 -4.81 10.58 29.67
N ILE A 93 -4.88 10.41 28.34
CA ILE A 93 -5.84 9.50 27.70
C ILE A 93 -5.43 8.06 27.96
N LYS A 94 -4.13 7.74 27.83
CA LYS A 94 -3.62 6.41 28.12
C LYS A 94 -3.92 5.99 29.56
N THR A 95 -3.64 6.86 30.52
CA THR A 95 -3.93 6.62 31.95
C THR A 95 -5.43 6.39 32.19
N LYS A 96 -6.31 7.10 31.45
CA LYS A 96 -7.74 6.88 31.53
C LYS A 96 -8.14 5.49 31.01
N ILE A 97 -7.55 5.06 29.89
CA ILE A 97 -7.78 3.72 29.35
C ILE A 97 -7.29 2.66 30.33
N ASP A 98 -6.07 2.80 30.86
CA ASP A 98 -5.49 1.85 31.83
C ASP A 98 -6.38 1.70 33.08
N ARG A 99 -6.91 2.81 33.61
CA ARG A 99 -7.86 2.77 34.75
C ARG A 99 -9.13 1.98 34.42
N LEU A 100 -9.71 2.21 33.23
CA LEU A 100 -10.92 1.48 32.80
C LEU A 100 -10.63 -0.01 32.58
N SER A 101 -9.47 -0.35 32.01
CA SER A 101 -9.03 -1.74 31.85
C SER A 101 -8.87 -2.44 33.21
N MET A 102 -8.31 -1.75 34.21
CA MET A 102 -8.19 -2.28 35.58
C MET A 102 -9.55 -2.47 36.25
N GLU A 103 -10.50 -1.56 36.04
CA GLU A 103 -11.86 -1.71 36.57
C GLU A 103 -12.56 -2.93 35.95
N ILE A 104 -12.40 -3.16 34.65
CA ILE A 104 -12.92 -4.34 33.97
C ILE A 104 -12.28 -5.62 34.54
N ALA A 105 -10.94 -5.67 34.63
CA ALA A 105 -10.22 -6.82 35.18
C ALA A 105 -10.67 -7.15 36.60
N LYS A 106 -10.85 -6.13 37.46
CA LYS A 106 -11.32 -6.33 38.84
C LYS A 106 -12.71 -6.97 38.91
N VAL A 107 -13.63 -6.59 38.03
CA VAL A 107 -14.96 -7.20 37.96
C VAL A 107 -14.85 -8.66 37.51
N MET A 108 -14.04 -8.94 36.49
CA MET A 108 -13.82 -10.29 35.99
C MET A 108 -13.16 -11.20 37.03
N GLN A 109 -12.13 -10.71 37.72
CA GLN A 109 -11.42 -11.46 38.76
C GLN A 109 -12.36 -11.90 39.90
N HIS A 110 -13.35 -11.07 40.25
CA HIS A 110 -14.33 -11.45 41.26
C HIS A 110 -15.15 -12.68 40.83
N GLU A 111 -15.63 -12.69 39.59
CA GLU A 111 -16.38 -13.80 39.01
C GLU A 111 -15.50 -15.06 38.84
N LEU A 112 -14.22 -14.89 38.50
CA LEU A 112 -13.26 -16.00 38.37
C LEU A 112 -13.01 -16.69 39.73
N LEU A 113 -12.95 -15.93 40.83
CA LEU A 113 -12.77 -16.49 42.18
C LEU A 113 -13.99 -17.30 42.67
N GLU A 114 -15.19 -17.00 42.15
CA GLU A 114 -16.40 -17.77 42.45
C GLU A 114 -16.47 -19.09 41.67
N HIS A 115 -15.58 -19.28 40.68
CA HIS A 115 -15.56 -20.47 39.86
C HIS A 115 -14.97 -21.69 40.59
N VAL A 116 -15.45 -22.89 40.25
CA VAL A 116 -15.03 -24.16 40.91
C VAL A 116 -13.60 -24.57 40.53
N LEU A 117 -13.06 -24.01 39.45
CA LEU A 117 -11.72 -24.29 38.95
C LEU A 117 -10.80 -23.12 39.28
N ASP A 118 -9.51 -23.41 39.53
CA ASP A 118 -8.47 -22.40 39.65
C ASP A 118 -8.16 -21.82 38.26
N LEU A 119 -8.62 -20.59 38.01
CA LEU A 119 -8.44 -19.87 36.75
C LEU A 119 -7.45 -18.71 36.92
N GLU A 120 -6.66 -18.45 35.87
CA GLU A 120 -5.75 -17.30 35.77
C GLU A 120 -6.13 -16.42 34.57
N GLU A 121 -5.81 -15.13 34.65
CA GLU A 121 -6.02 -14.16 33.57
C GLU A 121 -4.72 -13.40 33.26
N ASP A 122 -4.52 -13.09 31.97
CA ASP A 122 -3.44 -12.21 31.51
C ASP A 122 -3.85 -10.73 31.58
N GLU A 123 -2.89 -9.82 31.57
CA GLU A 123 -3.17 -8.38 31.50
C GLU A 123 -3.77 -7.97 30.15
N LEU A 124 -4.88 -7.21 30.19
CA LEU A 124 -5.52 -6.68 28.99
C LEU A 124 -4.67 -5.56 28.36
N THR A 125 -4.14 -5.82 27.16
CA THR A 125 -3.29 -4.87 26.42
C THR A 125 -4.10 -3.95 25.50
N LEU A 126 -3.55 -2.79 25.13
CA LEU A 126 -4.17 -1.88 24.15
C LEU A 126 -4.41 -2.55 22.78
N MET A 127 -3.49 -3.40 22.32
CA MET A 127 -3.67 -4.14 21.07
C MET A 127 -4.85 -5.09 21.11
N GLU A 128 -5.11 -5.75 22.23
CA GLU A 128 -6.27 -6.64 22.40
C GLU A 128 -7.56 -5.83 22.42
N ILE A 129 -7.58 -4.69 23.11
CA ILE A 129 -8.71 -3.76 23.08
C ILE A 129 -9.02 -3.34 21.63
N PHE A 130 -8.01 -2.94 20.85
CA PHE A 130 -8.21 -2.56 19.45
C PHE A 130 -8.79 -3.70 18.59
N LYS A 131 -8.31 -4.93 18.79
CA LYS A 131 -8.84 -6.11 18.11
C LYS A 131 -10.28 -6.40 18.51
N CYS A 132 -10.61 -6.33 19.81
CA CYS A 132 -11.95 -6.54 20.34
C CYS A 132 -12.95 -5.49 19.82
N LEU A 133 -12.51 -4.24 19.64
CA LEU A 133 -13.31 -3.17 19.04
C LEU A 133 -13.48 -3.32 17.51
N GLY A 134 -12.76 -4.24 16.88
CA GLY A 134 -12.85 -4.48 15.44
C GLY A 134 -12.34 -3.31 14.58
N ILE A 135 -11.36 -2.55 15.08
CA ILE A 135 -10.78 -1.41 14.37
C ILE A 135 -10.18 -1.88 13.04
N ARG A 136 -10.63 -1.30 11.93
CA ARG A 136 -10.16 -1.62 10.58
C ARG A 136 -10.37 -0.43 9.65
N ILE A 137 -9.72 -0.46 8.49
CA ILE A 137 -9.96 0.53 7.44
C ILE A 137 -11.38 0.35 6.94
N GLU A 138 -12.15 1.44 6.93
CA GLU A 138 -13.48 1.46 6.35
C GLU A 138 -13.36 1.31 4.82
N THR A 139 -13.85 0.19 4.31
CA THR A 139 -13.92 -0.09 2.87
C THR A 139 -15.36 0.14 2.42
N LYS A 140 -15.72 1.41 2.22
CA LYS A 140 -16.98 1.82 1.60
C LYS A 140 -16.67 2.47 0.25
N SER A 141 -15.88 1.76 -0.55
CA SER A 141 -15.60 2.19 -1.91
C SER A 141 -16.78 1.78 -2.77
N ASP A 142 -17.56 2.75 -3.23
CA ASP A 142 -18.66 2.54 -4.16
C ASP A 142 -18.12 2.45 -5.61
N THR A 143 -16.94 3.00 -5.84
CA THR A 143 -16.29 3.07 -7.17
C THR A 143 -14.84 2.59 -7.18
N ILE A 144 -14.33 2.26 -8.38
CA ILE A 144 -12.93 1.87 -8.58
C ILE A 144 -11.99 3.02 -8.19
N LEU A 145 -12.32 4.27 -8.52
CA LEU A 145 -11.53 5.44 -8.13
C LEU A 145 -11.36 5.53 -6.61
N GLU A 146 -12.45 5.46 -5.85
CA GLU A 146 -12.41 5.51 -4.39
C GLU A 146 -11.56 4.38 -3.82
N LYS A 147 -11.71 3.16 -4.37
CA LYS A 147 -10.89 2.02 -3.97
C LYS A 147 -9.40 2.27 -4.23
N MET A 148 -9.04 2.85 -5.37
CA MET A 148 -7.64 3.20 -5.66
C MET A 148 -7.11 4.27 -4.71
N ILE A 149 -7.92 5.27 -4.36
CA ILE A 149 -7.55 6.30 -3.38
C ILE A 149 -7.33 5.68 -2.00
N GLU A 150 -8.22 4.79 -1.54
CA GLU A 150 -8.04 4.02 -0.30
C GLU A 150 -6.72 3.24 -0.30
N VAL A 151 -6.43 2.53 -1.39
CA VAL A 151 -5.18 1.78 -1.56
C VAL A 151 -3.96 2.69 -1.43
N ILE A 152 -3.98 3.86 -2.07
CA ILE A 152 -2.88 4.83 -2.00
C ILE A 152 -2.74 5.41 -0.59
N GLN A 153 -3.85 5.67 0.12
CA GLN A 153 -3.81 6.10 1.51
C GLN A 153 -3.14 5.06 2.40
N VAL A 154 -3.51 3.78 2.25
CA VAL A 154 -2.89 2.67 2.97
C VAL A 154 -1.42 2.55 2.62
N TYR A 155 -1.08 2.62 1.33
CA TYR A 155 0.29 2.58 0.86
C TYR A 155 1.15 3.68 1.50
N ARG A 156 0.63 4.91 1.62
CA ARG A 156 1.30 6.02 2.32
C ARG A 156 1.62 5.67 3.78
N TYR A 157 0.77 4.94 4.47
CA TYR A 157 1.00 4.49 5.85
C TYR A 157 2.04 3.36 5.94
N LEU A 158 2.22 2.56 4.90
CA LEU A 158 3.16 1.46 4.87
C LEU A 158 4.60 1.95 4.56
N VAL A 159 5.25 2.62 5.51
CA VAL A 159 6.58 3.26 5.36
C VAL A 159 7.68 2.35 4.80
N LYS A 160 7.58 1.03 5.00
CA LYS A 160 8.53 0.05 4.45
C LYS A 160 8.38 -0.16 2.94
N LYS A 161 7.21 0.16 2.38
CA LYS A 161 6.88 0.03 0.96
C LYS A 161 7.32 1.31 0.25
N LYS A 162 8.05 1.18 -0.86
CA LYS A 162 8.67 2.31 -1.57
C LYS A 162 8.21 2.47 -3.02
N LEU A 163 7.49 1.50 -3.57
CA LEU A 163 6.86 1.62 -4.87
C LEU A 163 5.53 0.87 -4.89
N LEU A 164 4.49 1.55 -5.34
CA LEU A 164 3.20 0.96 -5.69
C LEU A 164 3.09 0.88 -7.21
N VAL A 165 2.71 -0.28 -7.74
CA VAL A 165 2.55 -0.51 -9.17
C VAL A 165 1.12 -0.99 -9.44
N PHE A 166 0.42 -0.26 -10.29
CA PHE A 166 -0.86 -0.66 -10.85
C PHE A 166 -0.67 -1.22 -12.27
N VAL A 167 -1.29 -2.37 -12.53
CA VAL A 167 -1.22 -3.05 -13.83
C VAL A 167 -2.54 -2.85 -14.58
N ASN A 168 -2.49 -2.20 -15.74
CA ASN A 168 -3.62 -1.91 -16.61
C ASN A 168 -4.81 -1.28 -15.89
N ALA A 169 -4.56 -0.39 -14.93
CA ALA A 169 -5.58 0.18 -14.07
C ALA A 169 -6.23 1.43 -14.67
N CYS A 170 -5.50 2.16 -15.52
CA CYS A 170 -6.05 3.36 -16.17
C CYS A 170 -7.23 3.03 -17.10
N SER A 171 -7.32 1.78 -17.58
CA SER A 171 -8.46 1.29 -18.36
C SER A 171 -9.82 1.42 -17.66
N TYR A 172 -9.85 1.55 -16.32
CA TYR A 172 -11.08 1.69 -15.54
C TYR A 172 -11.44 3.14 -15.22
N LEU A 173 -10.58 4.10 -15.56
CA LEU A 173 -10.69 5.50 -15.14
C LEU A 173 -10.98 6.39 -16.34
N THR A 174 -11.92 7.31 -16.16
CA THR A 174 -12.04 8.47 -17.05
C THR A 174 -10.84 9.41 -16.89
N THR A 175 -10.61 10.29 -17.86
CA THR A 175 -9.53 11.29 -17.79
C THR A 175 -9.64 12.18 -16.54
N THR A 176 -10.86 12.53 -16.12
CA THR A 176 -11.10 13.31 -14.90
C THR A 176 -10.79 12.54 -13.62
N GLU A 177 -11.15 11.25 -13.57
CA GLU A 177 -10.86 10.40 -12.41
C GLU A 177 -9.36 10.11 -12.30
N LEU A 178 -8.69 9.87 -13.43
CA LEU A 178 -7.25 9.69 -13.46
C LEU A 178 -6.52 10.96 -13.00
N GLN A 179 -6.94 12.15 -13.45
CA GLN A 179 -6.35 13.39 -12.97
C GLN A 179 -6.54 13.57 -11.46
N THR A 180 -7.74 13.27 -10.95
CA THR A 180 -8.04 13.28 -9.52
C THR A 180 -7.10 12.33 -8.75
N LEU A 181 -6.90 11.13 -9.28
CA LEU A 181 -5.99 10.14 -8.70
C LEU A 181 -4.53 10.64 -8.67
N ILE A 182 -4.05 11.24 -9.76
CA ILE A 182 -2.72 11.84 -9.86
C ILE A 182 -2.53 12.96 -8.83
N ASP A 183 -3.55 13.82 -8.66
CA ASP A 183 -3.51 14.90 -7.68
C ASP A 183 -3.40 14.35 -6.25
N HIS A 184 -4.14 13.29 -5.93
CA HIS A 184 -4.01 12.58 -4.65
C HIS A 184 -2.62 11.97 -4.45
N ILE A 185 -2.05 11.33 -5.47
CA ILE A 185 -0.68 10.77 -5.41
C ILE A 185 0.34 11.88 -5.12
N SER A 186 0.20 13.03 -5.80
CA SER A 186 1.06 14.19 -5.58
C SER A 186 0.90 14.75 -4.17
N LEU A 187 -0.33 14.86 -3.66
CA LEU A 187 -0.61 15.35 -2.31
C LEU A 187 -0.03 14.43 -1.24
N TYR A 188 -0.10 13.12 -1.45
CA TYR A 188 0.46 12.13 -0.53
C TYR A 188 1.98 11.95 -0.68
N ASN A 189 2.57 12.50 -1.73
CA ASN A 189 4.01 12.45 -2.01
C ASN A 189 4.56 11.01 -2.00
N VAL A 190 3.88 10.12 -2.72
CA VAL A 190 4.23 8.70 -2.83
C VAL A 190 4.55 8.33 -4.28
N ASP A 191 5.46 7.37 -4.48
CA ASP A 191 5.86 6.90 -5.81
C ASP A 191 4.91 5.79 -6.30
N VAL A 192 4.18 6.05 -7.38
CA VAL A 192 3.21 5.16 -8.01
C VAL A 192 3.52 5.03 -9.51
N LEU A 193 3.61 3.78 -9.99
CA LEU A 193 3.79 3.44 -11.39
C LEU A 193 2.52 2.81 -11.96
N PHE A 194 2.04 3.31 -13.09
CA PHE A 194 1.00 2.69 -13.89
C PHE A 194 1.66 2.01 -15.09
N LEU A 195 1.44 0.70 -15.23
CA LEU A 195 1.85 -0.08 -16.40
C LEU A 195 0.65 -0.24 -17.31
N GLU A 196 0.67 0.38 -18.47
CA GLU A 196 -0.45 0.38 -19.41
C GLU A 196 -0.02 -0.21 -20.75
N PRO A 197 -0.88 -1.01 -21.42
CA PRO A 197 -0.57 -1.56 -22.74
C PRO A 197 -0.85 -0.57 -23.88
N ARG A 198 -1.48 0.58 -23.58
CA ARG A 198 -1.92 1.57 -24.57
C ARG A 198 -1.77 2.99 -24.01
N PRO A 199 -1.57 4.00 -24.88
CA PRO A 199 -1.53 5.39 -24.46
C PRO A 199 -2.80 5.83 -23.75
N VAL A 200 -2.64 6.57 -22.66
CA VAL A 200 -3.74 7.14 -21.87
C VAL A 200 -3.89 8.61 -22.22
N GLU A 201 -5.10 9.05 -22.56
CA GLU A 201 -5.34 10.42 -23.01
C GLU A 201 -5.35 11.42 -21.84
N GLY A 202 -4.85 12.64 -22.10
CA GLY A 202 -4.95 13.77 -21.18
C GLY A 202 -3.92 13.82 -20.05
N VAL A 203 -2.93 12.92 -20.05
CA VAL A 203 -1.90 12.81 -18.99
C VAL A 203 -0.51 12.63 -19.57
N ALA A 204 0.50 13.11 -18.84
CA ALA A 204 1.89 12.93 -19.22
C ALA A 204 2.32 11.47 -18.99
N GLN A 205 2.98 10.88 -19.98
CA GLN A 205 3.33 9.46 -19.99
C GLN A 205 4.64 9.19 -20.72
N GLN A 206 5.20 8.03 -20.45
CA GLN A 206 6.37 7.49 -21.14
C GLN A 206 5.88 6.33 -22.01
N ILE A 207 6.15 6.38 -23.31
CA ILE A 207 5.68 5.38 -24.27
C ILE A 207 6.91 4.65 -24.80
N LEU A 208 6.97 3.35 -24.49
CA LEU A 208 7.87 2.42 -25.14
C LEU A 208 7.13 1.88 -26.38
N ASP A 209 7.53 2.38 -27.54
CA ASP A 209 6.93 2.00 -28.81
C ASP A 209 7.35 0.59 -29.26
N GLN A 210 6.82 0.15 -30.41
CA GLN A 210 7.11 -1.17 -30.97
C GLN A 210 8.57 -1.35 -31.44
N ASP A 211 9.27 -0.24 -31.68
CA ASP A 211 10.69 -0.22 -32.04
C ASP A 211 11.59 -0.14 -30.79
N TYR A 212 11.00 -0.23 -29.59
CA TYR A 212 11.64 -0.16 -28.28
C TYR A 212 12.27 1.20 -27.97
N PHE A 213 11.81 2.25 -28.62
CA PHE A 213 12.24 3.61 -28.32
C PHE A 213 11.33 4.22 -27.25
N LEU A 214 11.93 4.78 -26.20
CA LEU A 214 11.19 5.44 -25.13
C LEU A 214 10.97 6.92 -25.48
N THR A 215 9.72 7.31 -25.64
CA THR A 215 9.32 8.70 -25.89
C THR A 215 8.51 9.26 -24.73
N ARG A 216 8.59 10.58 -24.53
CA ARG A 216 7.76 11.30 -23.56
C ARG A 216 6.64 12.02 -24.27
N ARG A 217 5.39 11.79 -23.84
CA ARG A 217 4.19 12.45 -24.37
C ARG A 217 3.43 13.16 -23.27
#